data_AF-A0A8B7ZCX0-F1
#
_entry.id   AF-A0A8B7ZCX0-F1
#
_cell.length_a   1.000
_cell.length_b   1.000
_cell.length_c   1.000
_cell.angle_alpha   90.00
_cell.angle_beta   90.00
_cell.angle_gamma   90.00
#
_symmetry.space_group_name_H-M   'P 1'
#
loop_
_entity.id
_entity.type
_entity.pdbx_description
1 polymer ?
#
loop_
_entity_poly.entity_id
_entity_poly.type
_entity_poly.pdbx_seq_one_letter_code
_entity_poly.pdbx_strand_id
1 'polypeptide(L)'
;MSCDTKHHANIYLFDIETTGLGPHCKIIEICLHAVDRWSLEKCEANSQTPPRVVDKLALCVDPEMEISDKAEEMTGLSRELLQCNQRGAFREGVAKLIKSFLEIHFDE
;
A
#
# COMPACT_ATOMS: atom_id res chain seq x y z
N MET A 1 14.35 -8.60 28.95
CA MET A 1 14.68 -9.12 27.61
C MET A 1 15.40 -8.01 26.88
N SER A 2 16.70 -8.16 26.61
CA SER A 2 17.45 -7.17 25.84
C SER A 2 17.03 -7.33 24.38
N CYS A 3 16.32 -6.34 23.83
CA CYS A 3 16.18 -6.22 22.38
C CYS A 3 17.57 -5.85 21.88
N ASP A 4 18.26 -6.82 21.30
CA ASP A 4 19.55 -6.61 20.64
C ASP A 4 19.30 -5.58 19.53
N THR A 5 19.82 -4.37 19.67
CA THR A 5 19.66 -3.21 18.76
C THR A 5 20.43 -3.45 17.46
N LYS A 6 20.10 -4.53 16.76
CA LYS A 6 20.55 -4.77 15.39
C LYS A 6 19.63 -3.99 14.47
N HIS A 7 20.23 -3.15 13.62
CA HIS A 7 19.59 -2.31 12.60
C HIS A 7 18.12 -2.64 12.32
N HIS A 8 17.21 -1.73 12.70
CA HIS A 8 15.80 -1.78 12.36
C HIS A 8 15.64 -1.55 10.86
N ALA A 9 15.70 -2.64 10.09
CA ALA A 9 15.39 -2.60 8.68
C ALA A 9 13.90 -2.90 8.50
N ASN A 10 13.16 -1.93 7.96
CA ASN A 10 11.75 -2.10 7.62
C ASN A 10 11.61 -2.59 6.17
N ILE A 11 10.81 -3.64 5.99
CA ILE A 11 10.45 -4.19 4.68
C ILE A 11 9.03 -3.73 4.37
N TYR A 12 8.86 -3.11 3.19
CA TYR A 12 7.56 -2.67 2.71
C TYR A 12 7.10 -3.59 1.59
N LEU A 13 6.01 -4.31 1.83
CA LEU A 13 5.27 -4.99 0.76
C LEU A 13 4.37 -3.94 0.11
N PHE A 14 4.54 -3.75 -1.19
CA PHE A 14 3.90 -2.71 -1.95
C PHE A 14 3.13 -3.32 -3.12
N ASP A 15 1.91 -2.86 -3.29
CA ASP A 15 1.05 -3.24 -4.41
C ASP A 15 0.24 -2.04 -4.91
N ILE A 16 -0.06 -2.03 -6.20
CA ILE A 16 -0.88 -0.99 -6.83
C ILE A 16 -1.85 -1.59 -7.84
N GLU A 17 -3.06 -1.06 -7.80
CA GLU A 17 -4.02 -1.24 -8.88
C GLU A 17 -4.05 0.01 -9.75
N THR A 18 -4.30 -0.18 -11.04
CA THR A 18 -4.28 0.92 -12.02
C THR A 18 -5.48 0.84 -12.96
N THR A 19 -5.73 1.92 -13.71
CA THR A 19 -6.77 1.99 -14.74
C THR A 19 -6.61 0.96 -15.87
N GLY A 20 -5.44 0.34 -15.99
CA GLY A 20 -5.09 -0.62 -17.04
C GLY A 20 -3.58 -0.69 -17.24
N LEU A 21 -3.12 -1.34 -18.31
CA LEU A 21 -1.70 -1.42 -18.64
C LEU A 21 -1.27 -0.31 -19.61
N GLY A 22 -0.02 0.14 -19.49
CA GLY A 22 0.62 1.07 -20.43
C GLY A 22 1.13 2.36 -19.79
N PRO A 23 1.80 3.23 -20.57
CA PRO A 23 2.52 4.40 -20.04
C PRO A 23 1.60 5.51 -19.51
N HIS A 24 0.31 5.45 -19.80
CA HIS A 24 -0.68 6.45 -19.40
C HIS A 24 -1.69 5.93 -18.37
N CYS A 25 -1.45 4.73 -17.82
CA CYS A 25 -2.28 4.25 -16.72
C CYS A 25 -2.11 5.15 -15.49
N LYS A 26 -3.16 5.21 -14.67
CA LYS A 26 -3.15 5.92 -13.40
C LYS A 26 -3.50 4.96 -12.28
N ILE A 27 -2.97 5.23 -11.10
CA ILE A 27 -3.23 4.48 -9.88
C ILE A 27 -4.70 4.65 -9.48
N ILE A 28 -5.34 3.56 -9.04
CA ILE A 28 -6.70 3.54 -8.48
C ILE A 28 -6.73 3.01 -7.04
N GLU A 29 -5.74 2.19 -6.66
CA GLU A 29 -5.52 1.74 -5.28
C GLU A 29 -4.02 1.59 -5.01
N ILE A 30 -3.62 1.85 -3.76
CA ILE A 30 -2.26 1.63 -3.26
C ILE A 30 -2.34 0.90 -1.94
N CYS A 31 -1.51 -0.12 -1.79
CA CYS A 31 -1.37 -0.86 -0.55
C CYS A 31 0.10 -0.93 -0.12
N LEU A 32 0.36 -0.61 1.15
CA LEU A 32 1.65 -0.74 1.82
C LEU A 32 1.48 -1.52 3.11
N HIS A 33 2.30 -2.56 3.29
CA HIS A 33 2.47 -3.25 4.57
C HIS A 33 3.92 -3.12 5.02
N ALA A 34 4.15 -2.40 6.10
CA ALA A 34 5.46 -2.23 6.72
C ALA A 34 5.67 -3.29 7.80
N VAL A 35 6.78 -4.01 7.70
CA VAL A 35 7.14 -5.07 8.65
C VAL A 35 8.60 -4.95 9.03
N ASP A 36 8.87 -4.93 10.33
CA ASP A 36 10.24 -4.98 10.83
C ASP A 36 10.89 -6.34 10.49
N ARG A 37 12.14 -6.30 10.04
CA ARG A 37 12.93 -7.49 9.69
C ARG A 37 12.94 -8.55 10.79
N TRP A 38 13.05 -8.16 12.07
CA TRP A 38 13.03 -9.08 13.20
C TRP A 38 11.72 -9.87 13.24
N SER A 39 10.58 -9.21 12.96
CA SER A 39 9.27 -9.86 12.94
C SER A 39 9.19 -10.91 11.82
N LEU A 40 9.79 -10.65 10.66
CA LEU A 40 9.85 -11.60 9.56
C LEU A 40 10.81 -12.77 9.84
N GLU A 41 11.98 -12.50 10.42
CA GLU A 41 12.95 -13.55 10.79
C GLU A 41 12.44 -14.48 11.91
N LYS A 42 11.52 -14.00 12.74
CA LYS A 42 10.88 -14.79 13.81
C LYS A 42 9.70 -15.62 13.33
N CYS A 43 9.13 -15.32 12.17
CA CYS A 43 8.08 -16.14 11.59
C CYS A 43 8.67 -17.49 11.16
N GLU A 44 7.95 -18.58 11.43
CA GLU A 44 8.28 -19.87 10.86
C GLU A 44 8.18 -19.80 9.33
N ALA A 45 9.19 -20.35 8.64
CA ALA A 45 9.16 -20.43 7.19
C ALA A 45 7.90 -21.21 6.73
N ASN A 46 7.17 -20.66 5.76
CA ASN A 46 5.87 -21.16 5.27
C ASN A 46 4.71 -21.07 6.28
N SER A 47 4.85 -20.31 7.38
CA SER A 47 3.71 -19.94 8.20
C SER A 47 2.70 -19.16 7.36
N GLN A 48 1.44 -19.58 7.40
CA GLN A 48 0.33 -18.81 6.83
C GLN A 48 -0.08 -17.62 7.71
N THR A 49 0.50 -17.51 8.91
CA THR A 49 0.17 -16.44 9.85
C THR A 49 1.10 -15.26 9.62
N PRO A 50 0.58 -14.08 9.21
CA PRO A 50 1.40 -12.90 9.06
C PRO A 50 1.95 -12.45 10.42
N PRO A 51 3.05 -11.69 10.44
CA PRO A 51 3.55 -11.09 11.67
C PRO A 51 2.47 -10.27 12.40
N ARG A 52 2.52 -10.25 13.74
CA ARG A 52 1.50 -9.56 14.52
C ARG A 52 1.67 -8.04 14.52
N VAL A 53 2.92 -7.58 14.47
CA VAL A 53 3.30 -6.16 14.42
C VAL A 53 3.55 -5.82 12.95
N VAL A 54 2.57 -5.16 12.34
CA VAL A 54 2.54 -4.73 10.94
C VAL A 54 1.77 -3.43 10.86
N ASP A 55 2.35 -2.43 10.22
CA ASP A 55 1.64 -1.20 9.87
C ASP A 55 1.10 -1.31 8.45
N LYS A 56 -0.12 -0.81 8.22
CA LYS A 56 -0.84 -0.99 6.96
C LYS A 56 -1.44 0.33 6.48
N LEU A 57 -1.22 0.64 5.21
CA LEU A 57 -1.86 1.75 4.51
C LEU A 57 -2.51 1.21 3.23
N ALA A 58 -3.82 1.37 3.10
CA ALA A 58 -4.57 1.05 1.89
C ALA A 58 -5.41 2.27 1.49
N LEU A 59 -5.22 2.74 0.26
CA LEU A 59 -5.83 3.98 -0.23
C LEU A 59 -6.40 3.79 -1.63
N CYS A 60 -7.72 3.92 -1.78
CA CYS A 60 -8.36 4.08 -3.08
C CYS A 60 -8.36 5.56 -3.50
N VAL A 61 -8.09 5.83 -4.77
CA VAL A 61 -8.00 7.17 -5.37
C VAL A 61 -8.78 7.23 -6.68
N ASP A 62 -9.42 8.37 -6.98
CA ASP A 62 -10.08 8.59 -8.28
C ASP A 62 -9.00 8.89 -9.34
N PRO A 63 -8.87 8.08 -10.41
CA PRO A 63 -7.87 8.33 -11.45
C PRO A 63 -8.17 9.56 -12.33
N GLU A 64 -9.33 10.20 -12.20
CA GLU A 64 -9.78 11.31 -13.05
C GLU A 64 -9.85 10.96 -14.54
N MET A 65 -9.97 9.67 -14.85
CA MET A 65 -10.13 9.10 -16.18
C MET A 65 -10.83 7.73 -16.09
N GLU A 66 -11.27 7.21 -17.21
CA GLU A 66 -11.90 5.89 -17.26
C GLU A 66 -10.94 4.76 -16.86
N ILE A 67 -11.50 3.76 -16.16
CA ILE A 67 -10.85 2.48 -15.87
C ILE A 67 -11.23 1.54 -17.02
N SER A 68 -10.27 0.80 -17.57
CA SER A 68 -10.58 -0.18 -18.60
C SER A 68 -11.45 -1.30 -18.04
N ASP A 69 -12.40 -1.81 -18.85
CA ASP A 69 -13.30 -2.89 -18.45
C ASP A 69 -12.55 -4.08 -17.81
N LYS A 70 -11.37 -4.41 -18.34
CA LYS A 70 -10.57 -5.52 -17.81
C LYS A 70 -9.97 -5.22 -16.45
N ALA A 71 -9.51 -4.00 -16.21
CA ALA A 71 -9.00 -3.57 -14.91
C ALA A 71 -10.13 -3.51 -13.87
N GLU A 72 -11.30 -3.00 -14.25
CA GLU A 72 -12.48 -2.99 -13.38
C GLU A 72 -12.92 -4.42 -13.02
N GLU A 73 -12.97 -5.34 -13.99
CA GLU A 73 -13.30 -6.75 -13.76
C GLU A 73 -12.34 -7.42 -12.77
N MET A 74 -11.04 -7.14 -12.88
CA MET A 74 -10.01 -7.76 -12.03
C MET A 74 -9.95 -7.18 -10.62
N THR A 75 -10.16 -5.88 -10.48
CA THR A 75 -9.98 -5.15 -9.21
C THR A 75 -11.29 -4.94 -8.46
N GLY A 76 -12.43 -5.00 -9.16
CA GLY A 76 -13.73 -4.63 -8.62
C GLY A 76 -13.90 -3.10 -8.42
N LEU A 77 -12.97 -2.29 -8.93
CA LEU A 77 -13.01 -0.83 -8.82
C LEU A 77 -13.44 -0.20 -10.14
N SER A 78 -14.65 0.36 -10.14
CA SER A 78 -15.12 1.26 -11.20
C SER A 78 -14.87 2.71 -10.83
N ARG A 79 -14.82 3.59 -11.83
CA ARG A 79 -14.67 5.03 -11.59
C ARG A 79 -15.89 5.60 -10.85
N GLU A 80 -17.08 5.15 -11.22
CA GLU A 80 -18.35 5.53 -10.57
C GLU A 80 -18.34 5.13 -9.10
N LEU A 81 -17.84 3.94 -8.76
CA LEU A 81 -17.74 3.47 -7.39
C LEU A 81 -16.82 4.38 -6.56
N LEU A 82 -15.65 4.74 -7.12
CA LEU A 82 -14.70 5.65 -6.47
C LEU A 82 -15.31 7.04 -6.25
N GLN A 83 -16.06 7.56 -7.23
CA GLN A 83 -16.74 8.86 -7.15
C GLN A 83 -17.92 8.85 -6.17
N CYS A 84 -18.75 7.81 -6.18
CA CYS A 84 -19.82 7.63 -5.21
C CYS A 84 -19.29 7.60 -3.78
N ASN A 85 -18.10 7.03 -3.58
CA ASN A 85 -17.39 7.03 -2.31
C ASN A 85 -16.55 8.29 -2.08
N GLN A 86 -16.66 9.32 -2.92
CA GLN A 86 -15.96 10.60 -2.78
C GLN A 86 -14.44 10.46 -2.66
N ARG A 87 -13.85 9.51 -3.39
CA ARG A 87 -12.39 9.37 -3.42
C ARG A 87 -11.79 10.54 -4.18
N GLY A 88 -10.73 11.11 -3.63
CA GLY A 88 -9.94 12.15 -4.29
C GLY A 88 -8.88 11.53 -5.19
N ALA A 89 -8.34 12.33 -6.12
CA ALA A 89 -7.25 11.89 -6.98
C ALA A 89 -5.92 11.72 -6.22
N PHE A 90 -4.98 10.98 -6.82
CA PHE A 90 -3.61 10.93 -6.34
C PHE A 90 -2.98 12.32 -6.44
N ARG A 91 -2.90 13.01 -5.30
CA ARG A 91 -2.38 14.39 -5.18
C ARG A 91 -1.52 14.52 -3.93
N GLU A 92 -1.15 15.76 -3.60
CA GLU A 92 -0.28 16.09 -2.46
C GLU A 92 -0.74 15.45 -1.14
N GLY A 93 -2.05 15.38 -0.87
CA GLY A 93 -2.57 14.75 0.36
C GLY A 93 -2.23 13.26 0.45
N VAL A 94 -2.37 12.52 -0.65
CA VAL A 94 -2.00 11.10 -0.73
C VAL A 94 -0.49 10.93 -0.59
N ALA A 95 0.30 11.74 -1.29
CA ALA A 95 1.75 11.72 -1.20
C ALA A 95 2.26 12.04 0.22
N LYS A 96 1.63 13.01 0.90
CA LYS A 96 1.93 13.34 2.30
C LYS A 96 1.62 12.17 3.23
N LEU A 97 0.47 11.51 3.05
CA LEU A 97 0.09 10.37 3.88
C LEU A 97 1.05 9.19 3.71
N ILE A 98 1.44 8.88 2.46
CA ILE A 98 2.45 7.85 2.17
C ILE A 98 3.80 8.25 2.79
N LYS A 99 4.23 9.50 2.61
CA LYS A 99 5.47 9.99 3.20
C LYS A 99 5.47 9.84 4.72
N SER A 100 4.43 10.32 5.40
CA SER A 100 4.30 10.20 6.85
C SER A 100 4.24 8.74 7.31
N PHE A 101 3.60 7.86 6.53
CA PHE A 101 3.60 6.41 6.82
C PHE A 101 5.00 5.81 6.76
N LEU A 102 5.80 6.19 5.76
CA LEU A 102 7.20 5.76 5.66
C LEU A 102 8.03 6.33 6.81
N GLU A 103 7.81 7.61 7.18
CA GLU A 103 8.50 8.33 8.27
C GLU A 103 8.32 7.75 9.67
N ILE A 104 7.25 6.98 9.93
CA ILE A 104 7.05 6.26 11.22
C ILE A 104 8.23 5.33 11.56
N HIS A 105 8.94 4.89 10.54
CA HIS A 105 9.88 3.77 10.58
C HIS A 105 11.33 4.17 10.26
N PHE A 106 11.61 5.47 10.05
CA PHE A 106 12.98 5.94 9.92
C PHE A 106 13.55 6.18 11.31
N ASP A 107 14.68 5.54 11.59
CA ASP A 107 15.51 5.92 12.74
C ASP A 107 16.09 7.33 12.47
N GLU A 108 16.01 8.24 13.46
CA GLU A 108 16.81 9.48 13.46
C GLU A 108 18.32 9.17 13.50
#